data_AF-A0A367RDX5-F1
#
_entry.id   AF-A0A367RDX5-F1
#
_cell.length_a   1.000
_cell.length_b   1.000
_cell.length_c   1.000
_cell.angle_alpha   90.00
_cell.angle_beta   90.00
_cell.angle_gamma   90.00
#
_symmetry.space_group_name_H-M   'P 1'
#
loop_
_entity.id
_entity.type
_entity.pdbx_description
1 polymer ?
#
loop_
_entity_poly.entity_id
_entity_poly.type
_entity_poly.pdbx_seq_one_letter_code
_entity_poly.pdbx_strand_id
1 'polypeptide(L)'
;MLHQEDAVEQMIEILELRKESDLVQQRVLQILTNYHQNPILAGKKIIQLSRGDEGFPEPILIKQCNQSFNFYAAIDCIFAEEDDTLHILDFKTGHSDFDRRQGYIYLLAASYRYPQQKAVASFYNLENAHWSEPISATPNTLKAFQIELALIAQRHQEELRRYRQNSADFSQIFPQNPGVSCRYCSFNSICEFAISEVST
;
A
#
# COMPACT_ATOMS: atom_id res chain seq x y z
N MET A 1 -11.38 -4.78 25.94
CA MET A 1 -9.96 -4.76 25.56
C MET A 1 -9.42 -3.35 25.38
N LEU A 2 -9.83 -2.54 24.40
CA LEU A 2 -9.22 -1.22 24.15
C LEU A 2 -9.19 -0.23 25.34
N HIS A 3 -10.08 -0.36 26.33
CA HIS A 3 -10.15 0.53 27.51
C HIS A 3 -9.60 -0.09 28.79
N GLN A 4 -8.96 -1.26 28.71
CA GLN A 4 -8.32 -1.87 29.88
C GLN A 4 -6.91 -1.29 30.04
N GLU A 5 -6.51 -1.03 31.29
CA GLU A 5 -5.21 -0.46 31.62
C GLU A 5 -4.05 -1.38 31.20
N ASP A 6 -4.28 -2.70 31.13
CA ASP A 6 -3.30 -3.75 30.79
C ASP A 6 -3.39 -4.23 29.33
N ALA A 7 -4.13 -3.53 28.47
CA ALA A 7 -4.37 -3.97 27.10
C ALA A 7 -3.08 -4.05 26.27
N VAL A 8 -2.11 -3.15 26.50
CA VAL A 8 -0.83 -3.15 25.79
C VAL A 8 0.01 -4.36 26.22
N GLU A 9 0.09 -4.65 27.52
CA GLU A 9 0.79 -5.82 28.06
C GLU A 9 0.21 -7.12 27.53
N GLN A 10 -1.12 -7.27 27.48
CA GLN A 10 -1.76 -8.45 26.90
C GLN A 10 -1.38 -8.63 25.42
N MET A 11 -1.33 -7.54 24.64
CA MET A 11 -0.93 -7.62 23.24
C MET A 11 0.54 -7.99 23.05
N ILE A 12 1.44 -7.53 23.92
CA ILE A 12 2.85 -7.95 23.91
C ILE A 12 2.98 -9.46 24.08
N GLU A 13 2.16 -10.05 24.96
CA GLU A 13 2.16 -11.50 25.19
C GLU A 13 1.58 -12.25 23.98
N ILE A 14 0.45 -11.81 23.44
CA ILE A 14 -0.20 -12.43 22.27
C ILE A 14 0.72 -12.42 21.04
N LEU A 15 1.44 -11.32 20.82
CA LEU A 15 2.37 -11.16 19.70
C LEU A 15 3.72 -11.84 19.94
N GLU A 16 3.92 -12.47 21.11
CA GLU A 16 5.20 -13.03 21.56
C GLU A 16 6.38 -12.06 21.41
N LEU A 17 6.12 -10.75 21.56
CA LEU A 17 7.03 -9.69 21.12
C LEU A 17 8.41 -9.79 21.77
N ARG A 18 8.49 -10.36 22.98
CA ARG A 18 9.74 -10.60 23.72
C ARG A 18 10.75 -11.51 23.00
N LYS A 19 10.33 -12.27 21.99
CA LYS A 19 11.19 -13.14 21.17
C LYS A 19 11.84 -12.40 19.99
N GLU A 20 11.36 -11.20 19.67
CA GLU A 20 11.84 -10.39 18.56
C GLU A 20 13.09 -9.57 18.93
N SER A 21 13.75 -8.97 17.94
CA SER A 21 14.87 -8.04 18.19
C SER A 21 14.41 -6.78 18.94
N ASP A 22 15.29 -6.20 19.77
CA ASP A 22 14.98 -5.00 20.56
C ASP A 22 14.36 -3.86 19.74
N LEU A 23 14.85 -3.65 18.51
CA LEU A 23 14.32 -2.62 17.61
C LEU A 23 12.87 -2.89 17.21
N VAL A 24 12.53 -4.15 16.90
CA VAL A 24 11.15 -4.56 16.56
C VAL A 24 10.26 -4.41 17.79
N GLN A 25 10.74 -4.84 18.96
CA GLN A 25 9.99 -4.72 20.22
C GLN A 25 9.63 -3.26 20.52
N GLN A 26 10.62 -2.36 20.46
CA GLN A 26 10.42 -0.93 20.73
C GLN A 26 9.42 -0.29 19.76
N ARG A 27 9.52 -0.60 18.46
CA ARG A 27 8.60 -0.06 17.44
C ARG A 27 7.18 -0.56 17.61
N VAL A 28 6.99 -1.86 17.80
CA VAL A 28 5.66 -2.44 17.99
C VAL A 28 5.04 -1.96 19.30
N LEU A 29 5.81 -1.85 20.38
CA LEU A 29 5.35 -1.30 21.65
C LEU A 29 4.86 0.15 21.49
N GLN A 30 5.61 0.98 20.75
CA GLN A 30 5.20 2.35 20.45
C GLN A 30 3.87 2.38 19.68
N ILE A 31 3.72 1.53 18.66
CA ILE A 31 2.48 1.41 17.87
C ILE A 31 1.29 1.02 18.76
N LEU A 32 1.46 -0.02 19.60
CA LEU A 32 0.40 -0.48 20.51
C LEU A 32 0.01 0.62 21.49
N THR A 33 0.99 1.33 22.05
CA THR A 33 0.76 2.45 22.97
C THR A 33 0.01 3.59 22.28
N ASN A 34 0.45 4.00 21.09
CA ASN A 34 -0.19 5.06 20.32
C ASN A 34 -1.65 4.72 20.00
N TYR A 35 -1.89 3.49 19.55
CA TYR A 35 -3.24 3.06 19.18
C TYR A 35 -4.15 2.91 20.40
N HIS A 36 -3.62 2.46 21.54
CA HIS A 36 -4.37 2.41 22.80
C HIS A 36 -4.78 3.81 23.27
N GLN A 37 -3.88 4.78 23.17
CA GLN A 37 -4.15 6.18 23.52
C GLN A 37 -5.10 6.88 22.52
N ASN A 38 -5.04 6.51 21.25
CA ASN A 38 -5.86 7.09 20.19
C ASN A 38 -6.42 5.98 19.27
N PRO A 39 -7.48 5.27 19.70
CA PRO A 39 -8.02 4.13 18.97
C PRO A 39 -8.85 4.62 17.78
N ILE A 40 -8.20 4.95 16.68
CA ILE A 40 -8.80 5.65 15.54
C ILE A 40 -9.95 4.91 14.82
N LEU A 41 -10.09 3.60 15.03
CA LEU A 41 -11.23 2.84 14.52
C LEU A 41 -12.36 2.64 15.55
N ALA A 42 -12.20 3.12 16.78
CA ALA A 42 -13.22 2.97 17.81
C ALA A 42 -14.53 3.65 17.38
N GLY A 43 -15.64 2.90 17.47
CA GLY A 43 -16.96 3.39 17.07
C GLY A 43 -17.19 3.49 15.56
N LYS A 44 -16.19 3.19 14.71
CA LYS A 44 -16.37 3.17 13.25
C LYS A 44 -17.12 1.92 12.80
N LYS A 45 -17.95 2.07 11.77
CA LYS A 45 -18.64 0.95 11.12
C LYS A 45 -17.70 0.28 10.13
N ILE A 46 -16.92 -0.68 10.61
CA ILE A 46 -15.93 -1.42 9.81
C ILE A 46 -16.65 -2.31 8.78
N ILE A 47 -16.29 -2.15 7.51
CA ILE A 47 -16.75 -2.97 6.37
C ILE A 47 -15.70 -4.03 6.05
N GLN A 48 -14.42 -3.65 6.11
CA GLN A 48 -13.28 -4.53 5.89
C GLN A 48 -12.16 -4.14 6.85
N LEU A 49 -11.50 -5.14 7.45
CA LEU A 49 -10.24 -4.98 8.17
C LEU A 49 -9.38 -6.20 7.83
N SER A 50 -8.27 -5.97 7.14
CA SER A 50 -7.33 -6.99 6.73
C SER A 50 -6.43 -7.38 7.90
N ARG A 51 -6.21 -8.68 8.05
CA ARG A 51 -5.25 -9.27 8.98
C ARG A 51 -3.81 -9.22 8.48
N GLY A 52 -3.62 -8.99 7.17
CA GLY A 52 -2.31 -9.03 6.52
C GLY A 52 -1.78 -10.43 6.16
N ASP A 53 -2.45 -11.51 6.57
CA ASP A 53 -2.10 -12.91 6.26
C ASP A 53 -3.11 -13.63 5.34
N GLU A 54 -4.02 -12.87 4.74
CA GLU A 54 -5.20 -13.38 4.01
C GLU A 54 -4.92 -13.87 2.57
N GLY A 55 -3.66 -13.86 2.16
CA GLY A 55 -3.25 -14.25 0.81
C GLY A 55 -3.52 -13.16 -0.24
N PHE A 56 -3.68 -13.57 -1.50
CA PHE A 56 -3.91 -12.63 -2.61
C PHE A 56 -5.37 -12.15 -2.63
N PRO A 57 -5.63 -10.83 -2.79
CA PRO A 57 -7.00 -10.32 -2.88
C PRO A 57 -7.69 -10.80 -4.16
N GLU A 58 -9.02 -10.83 -4.16
CA GLU A 58 -9.80 -11.15 -5.36
C GLU A 58 -9.56 -10.12 -6.49
N PRO A 59 -9.40 -10.56 -7.75
CA PRO A 59 -9.11 -9.67 -8.87
C PRO A 59 -10.31 -8.78 -9.21
N ILE A 60 -10.03 -7.50 -9.46
CA ILE A 60 -10.93 -6.59 -10.17
C ILE A 60 -10.59 -6.66 -11.66
N LEU A 61 -11.52 -7.11 -12.49
CA LEU A 61 -11.33 -7.08 -13.94
C LEU A 61 -11.51 -5.65 -14.47
N ILE A 62 -10.42 -4.99 -14.83
CA ILE A 62 -10.46 -3.68 -15.49
C ILE A 62 -10.50 -3.88 -17.01
N LYS A 63 -11.40 -3.15 -17.68
CA LYS A 63 -11.51 -3.11 -19.13
C LYS A 63 -11.13 -1.73 -19.66
N GLN A 64 -10.17 -1.68 -20.58
CA GLN A 64 -9.73 -0.47 -21.26
C GLN A 64 -9.61 -0.73 -22.76
N CYS A 65 -10.50 -0.12 -23.55
CA CYS A 65 -10.62 -0.37 -24.99
C CYS A 65 -10.75 -1.90 -25.27
N ASN A 66 -9.83 -2.46 -26.05
CA ASN A 66 -9.83 -3.89 -26.42
C ASN A 66 -9.00 -4.76 -25.48
N GLN A 67 -8.61 -4.23 -24.31
CA GLN A 67 -7.75 -4.92 -23.36
C GLN A 67 -8.42 -5.06 -22.01
N SER A 68 -8.07 -6.12 -21.30
CA SER A 68 -8.47 -6.36 -19.93
C SER A 68 -7.31 -6.88 -19.12
N PHE A 69 -7.24 -6.47 -17.86
CA PHE A 69 -6.25 -6.96 -16.92
C PHE A 69 -6.89 -7.12 -15.54
N ASN A 70 -6.33 -8.07 -14.76
CA ASN A 70 -6.70 -8.23 -13.38
C ASN A 70 -5.95 -7.19 -12.54
N PHE A 71 -6.71 -6.39 -11.80
CA PHE A 71 -6.21 -5.41 -10.87
C PHE A 71 -6.44 -5.91 -9.44
N TYR A 72 -5.35 -6.05 -8.71
CA TYR A 72 -5.33 -6.55 -7.35
C TYR A 72 -5.04 -5.39 -6.41
N ALA A 73 -5.93 -5.14 -5.47
CA ALA A 73 -5.78 -4.11 -4.46
C ALA A 73 -6.00 -4.73 -3.08
N ALA A 74 -4.90 -4.88 -2.33
CA ALA A 74 -4.93 -5.18 -0.91
C ALA A 74 -5.19 -3.87 -0.16
N ILE A 75 -6.21 -3.87 0.70
CA ILE A 75 -6.67 -2.69 1.42
C ILE A 75 -6.73 -3.06 2.89
N ASP A 76 -6.03 -2.29 3.73
CA ASP A 76 -5.94 -2.60 5.16
C ASP A 76 -7.28 -2.43 5.86
N CYS A 77 -7.99 -1.32 5.61
CA CYS A 77 -9.27 -1.08 6.24
C CYS A 77 -10.23 -0.30 5.33
N ILE A 78 -11.50 -0.66 5.40
CA ILE A 78 -12.61 0.12 4.86
C ILE A 78 -13.64 0.26 5.97
N PHE A 79 -14.08 1.48 6.26
CA PHE A 79 -15.20 1.74 7.16
C PHE A 79 -16.14 2.77 6.54
N ALA A 80 -17.40 2.80 7.02
CA ALA A 80 -18.36 3.82 6.61
C ALA A 80 -18.29 5.02 7.58
N GLU A 81 -18.31 6.22 7.00
CA GLU A 81 -18.58 7.46 7.72
C GLU A 81 -20.08 7.65 7.96
N GLU A 82 -20.44 8.70 8.72
CA GLU A 82 -21.83 8.99 9.08
C GLU A 82 -22.74 9.28 7.87
N ASP A 83 -22.17 9.77 6.77
CA ASP A 83 -22.88 10.04 5.51
C ASP A 83 -22.86 8.85 4.53
N ASP A 84 -22.51 7.66 5.02
CA ASP A 84 -22.29 6.42 4.27
C ASP A 84 -21.15 6.50 3.22
N THR A 85 -20.32 7.55 3.22
CA THR A 85 -19.08 7.57 2.44
C THR A 85 -18.14 6.47 2.92
N LEU A 86 -17.58 5.71 1.99
CA LEU A 86 -16.56 4.71 2.28
C LEU A 86 -15.23 5.41 2.54
N HIS A 87 -14.66 5.21 3.72
CA HIS A 87 -13.31 5.62 4.04
C HIS A 87 -12.38 4.43 3.91
N ILE A 88 -11.48 4.49 2.92
CA ILE A 88 -10.40 3.53 2.74
C ILE A 88 -9.20 4.03 3.53
N LEU A 89 -8.78 3.26 4.53
CA LEU A 89 -7.65 3.58 5.37
C LEU A 89 -6.53 2.56 5.16
N ASP A 90 -5.34 3.06 4.89
CA ASP A 90 -4.11 2.28 4.79
C ASP A 90 -3.17 2.65 5.95
N PHE A 91 -2.75 1.63 6.70
CA PHE A 91 -1.90 1.78 7.85
C PHE A 91 -0.44 1.80 7.42
N LYS A 92 0.29 2.82 7.87
CA LYS A 92 1.71 2.99 7.60
C LYS A 92 2.54 2.84 8.86
N THR A 93 3.78 2.41 8.66
CA THR A 93 4.86 2.41 9.66
C THR A 93 6.10 3.05 9.05
N GLY A 94 7.02 3.54 9.86
CA GLY A 94 8.22 4.25 9.41
C GLY A 94 7.99 5.75 9.20
N HIS A 95 8.93 6.42 8.51
CA HIS A 95 8.97 7.88 8.43
C HIS A 95 8.85 8.44 7.01
N SER A 96 8.53 7.60 6.03
CA SER A 96 8.35 8.03 4.65
C SER A 96 7.03 8.80 4.47
N ASP A 97 7.05 9.79 3.58
CA ASP A 97 5.84 10.52 3.19
C ASP A 97 4.81 9.57 2.56
N PHE A 98 3.54 9.93 2.72
CA PHE A 98 2.44 9.19 2.15
C PHE A 98 2.40 9.30 0.61
N ASP A 99 2.52 8.18 -0.08
CA ASP A 99 2.40 8.15 -1.53
C ASP A 99 0.94 8.29 -1.97
N ARG A 100 0.56 9.52 -2.33
CA ARG A 100 -0.79 9.85 -2.79
C ARG A 100 -1.25 9.02 -3.99
N ARG A 101 -0.32 8.49 -4.82
CA ARG A 101 -0.68 7.63 -5.96
C ARG A 101 -1.37 6.37 -5.48
N GLN A 102 -0.91 5.77 -4.37
CA GLN A 102 -1.53 4.59 -3.77
C GLN A 102 -3.00 4.87 -3.38
N GLY A 103 -3.27 6.06 -2.82
CA GLY A 103 -4.64 6.49 -2.49
C GLY A 103 -5.56 6.52 -3.71
N TYR A 104 -5.10 7.05 -4.85
CA TYR A 104 -5.88 7.03 -6.08
C TYR A 104 -6.13 5.63 -6.63
N ILE A 105 -5.16 4.72 -6.46
CA ILE A 105 -5.32 3.31 -6.83
C ILE A 105 -6.38 2.61 -5.97
N TYR A 106 -6.46 2.93 -4.67
CA TYR A 106 -7.55 2.45 -3.81
C TYR A 106 -8.91 3.02 -4.19
N LEU A 107 -8.99 4.32 -4.50
CA LEU A 107 -10.23 4.93 -4.96
C LEU A 107 -10.70 4.33 -6.29
N LEU A 108 -9.76 3.99 -7.20
CA LEU A 108 -10.09 3.24 -8.41
C LEU A 108 -10.64 1.86 -8.05
N ALA A 109 -10.02 1.12 -7.14
CA ALA A 109 -10.53 -0.18 -6.69
C ALA A 109 -11.96 -0.08 -6.13
N ALA A 110 -12.22 0.92 -5.28
CA ALA A 110 -13.53 1.16 -4.71
C ALA A 110 -14.58 1.52 -5.76
N SER A 111 -14.23 2.30 -6.79
CA SER A 111 -15.17 2.63 -7.87
C SER A 111 -15.68 1.40 -8.65
N TYR A 112 -14.92 0.30 -8.68
CA TYR A 112 -15.34 -0.96 -9.28
C TYR A 112 -16.10 -1.86 -8.29
N ARG A 113 -15.67 -1.93 -7.04
CA ARG A 113 -16.28 -2.80 -6.01
C ARG A 113 -17.57 -2.22 -5.41
N TYR A 114 -17.66 -0.90 -5.33
CA TYR A 114 -18.72 -0.13 -4.68
C TYR A 114 -19.18 1.03 -5.57
N PRO A 115 -19.71 0.76 -6.77
CA PRO A 115 -19.94 1.78 -7.80
C PRO A 115 -21.00 2.83 -7.43
N GLN A 116 -21.80 2.61 -6.38
CA GLN A 116 -22.86 3.53 -5.94
C GLN A 116 -22.47 4.33 -4.70
N GLN A 117 -21.30 4.06 -4.12
CA GLN A 117 -20.83 4.69 -2.91
C GLN A 117 -19.75 5.72 -3.22
N LYS A 118 -19.80 6.86 -2.54
CA LYS A 118 -18.66 7.78 -2.52
C LYS A 118 -17.53 7.12 -1.72
N ALA A 119 -16.29 7.41 -2.12
CA ALA A 119 -15.13 6.92 -1.41
C ALA A 119 -14.09 8.03 -1.23
N VAL A 120 -13.43 8.01 -0.07
CA VAL A 120 -12.22 8.76 0.23
C VAL A 120 -11.14 7.79 0.68
N ALA A 121 -9.88 8.13 0.43
CA ALA A 121 -8.73 7.34 0.88
C ALA A 121 -7.84 8.19 1.78
N SER A 122 -7.25 7.61 2.81
CA SER A 122 -6.27 8.28 3.64
C SER A 122 -5.26 7.27 4.18
N PHE A 123 -4.22 7.80 4.81
CA PHE A 123 -3.19 7.04 5.47
C PHE A 123 -3.13 7.40 6.94
N TYR A 124 -2.86 6.41 7.77
CA TYR A 124 -2.54 6.64 9.18
C TYR A 124 -1.23 5.96 9.54
N ASN A 125 -0.29 6.74 10.05
CA ASN A 125 0.97 6.22 10.51
C ASN A 125 0.87 5.82 11.98
N LEU A 126 1.00 4.53 12.23
CA LEU A 126 0.85 3.92 13.55
C LEU A 126 2.00 4.28 14.51
N GLU A 127 3.18 4.63 14.01
CA GLU A 127 4.36 4.93 14.85
C GLU A 127 4.36 6.36 15.41
N ASN A 128 3.77 7.31 14.69
CA ASN A 128 3.72 8.71 15.09
C ASN A 128 2.29 9.28 15.21
N ALA A 129 1.28 8.42 15.12
CA ALA A 129 -0.14 8.75 15.25
C ALA A 129 -0.63 9.85 14.28
N HIS A 130 -0.05 9.91 13.07
CA HIS A 130 -0.30 10.98 12.11
C HIS A 130 -1.23 10.53 10.97
N TRP A 131 -2.24 11.35 10.67
CA TRP A 131 -3.11 11.20 9.51
C TRP A 131 -2.59 11.96 8.30
N SER A 132 -2.77 11.39 7.11
CA SER A 132 -2.74 12.18 5.89
C SER A 132 -4.01 13.01 5.75
N GLU A 133 -3.95 14.06 4.94
CA GLU A 133 -5.16 14.66 4.39
C GLU A 133 -5.96 13.62 3.59
N PRO A 134 -7.31 13.64 3.66
CA PRO A 134 -8.15 12.77 2.86
C PRO A 134 -7.96 13.03 1.35
N ILE A 135 -7.90 11.94 0.59
CA ILE A 135 -7.79 11.95 -0.86
C ILE A 135 -9.16 11.59 -1.43
N SER A 136 -9.63 12.43 -2.34
CA SER A 136 -10.80 12.16 -3.18
C SER A 136 -10.40 12.22 -4.65
N ALA A 137 -11.22 11.62 -5.51
CA ALA A 137 -10.95 11.60 -6.94
C ALA A 137 -12.23 11.88 -7.72
N THR A 138 -12.11 12.70 -8.77
CA THR A 138 -13.19 12.86 -9.74
C THR A 138 -13.23 11.65 -10.69
N PRO A 139 -14.36 11.39 -11.38
CA PRO A 139 -14.42 10.36 -12.42
C PRO A 139 -13.32 10.49 -13.48
N ASN A 140 -12.98 11.73 -13.87
CA ASN A 140 -11.91 11.99 -14.84
C ASN A 140 -10.52 11.63 -14.28
N THR A 141 -10.28 11.93 -13.00
CA THR A 141 -9.04 11.52 -12.32
C THR A 141 -8.91 10.00 -12.28
N LEU A 142 -9.97 9.29 -11.87
CA LEU A 142 -9.98 7.83 -11.85
C LEU A 142 -9.79 7.24 -13.26
N LYS A 143 -10.39 7.85 -14.27
CA LYS A 143 -10.22 7.43 -15.66
C LYS A 143 -8.77 7.58 -16.14
N ALA A 144 -8.09 8.66 -15.75
CA ALA A 144 -6.68 8.85 -16.08
C ALA A 144 -5.80 7.75 -15.44
N PHE A 145 -6.00 7.44 -14.15
CA PHE A 145 -5.29 6.34 -13.49
C PHE A 145 -5.59 4.97 -14.12
N GLN A 146 -6.84 4.73 -14.54
CA GLN A 146 -7.20 3.52 -15.27
C GLN A 146 -6.44 3.40 -16.60
N ILE A 147 -6.33 4.50 -17.37
CA ILE A 147 -5.60 4.52 -18.64
C ILE A 147 -4.10 4.24 -18.41
N GLU A 148 -3.48 4.92 -17.44
CA GLU A 148 -2.07 4.71 -17.11
C GLU A 148 -1.79 3.27 -16.65
N LEU A 149 -2.64 2.70 -15.80
CA LEU A 149 -2.52 1.29 -15.39
C LEU A 149 -2.64 0.33 -16.58
N ALA A 150 -3.53 0.60 -17.52
CA ALA A 150 -3.66 -0.22 -18.72
C ALA A 150 -2.40 -0.16 -19.59
N LEU A 151 -1.82 1.03 -19.77
CA LEU A 151 -0.57 1.22 -20.52
C LEU A 151 0.60 0.51 -19.83
N ILE A 152 0.70 0.63 -18.51
CA ILE A 152 1.73 -0.08 -17.71
C ILE A 152 1.55 -1.59 -17.84
N ALA A 153 0.32 -2.10 -17.69
CA ALA A 153 0.04 -3.53 -17.81
C ALA A 153 0.37 -4.06 -19.21
N GLN A 154 0.01 -3.33 -20.26
CA GLN A 154 0.33 -3.70 -21.64
C GLN A 154 1.84 -3.73 -21.88
N ARG A 155 2.54 -2.66 -21.47
CA ARG A 155 4.00 -2.57 -21.61
C ARG A 155 4.67 -3.73 -20.88
N HIS A 156 4.25 -3.99 -19.64
CA HIS A 156 4.80 -5.07 -18.82
C HIS A 156 4.59 -6.45 -19.46
N GLN A 157 3.42 -6.73 -20.04
CA GLN A 157 3.18 -7.99 -20.74
C GLN A 157 4.06 -8.16 -21.98
N GLU A 158 4.30 -7.10 -22.75
CA GLU A 158 5.19 -7.13 -23.90
C GLU A 158 6.65 -7.33 -23.48
N GLU A 159 7.09 -6.62 -22.44
CA GLU A 159 8.42 -6.78 -21.84
C GLU A 159 8.65 -8.22 -21.34
N LEU A 160 7.67 -8.79 -20.61
CA LEU A 160 7.72 -10.18 -20.18
C LEU A 160 7.76 -11.17 -21.34
N ARG A 161 7.00 -10.92 -22.42
CA ARG A 161 7.02 -11.74 -23.63
C ARG A 161 8.40 -11.73 -24.27
N ARG A 162 9.00 -10.55 -24.44
CA ARG A 162 10.37 -10.39 -24.97
C ARG A 162 11.40 -11.11 -24.10
N TYR A 163 11.30 -10.96 -22.78
CA TYR A 163 12.23 -11.60 -21.84
C TYR A 163 12.15 -13.13 -21.90
N ARG A 164 10.93 -13.69 -22.01
CA ARG A 164 10.73 -15.14 -22.18
C ARG A 164 11.25 -15.67 -23.51
N GLN A 165 11.30 -14.85 -24.56
CA GLN A 165 11.86 -15.21 -25.85
C GLN A 165 13.39 -15.18 -25.85
N ASN A 166 13.98 -14.19 -25.18
CA ASN A 166 15.42 -14.07 -25.04
C ASN A 166 15.78 -13.41 -23.70
N SER A 167 16.16 -14.22 -22.72
CA SER A 167 16.52 -13.71 -21.38
C SER A 167 17.82 -12.90 -21.39
N ALA A 168 18.66 -13.02 -22.43
CA ALA A 168 19.87 -12.22 -22.57
C ALA A 168 19.58 -10.72 -22.80
N ASP A 169 18.36 -10.37 -23.25
CA ASP A 169 17.95 -8.98 -23.47
C ASP A 169 17.47 -8.27 -22.20
N PHE A 170 17.63 -8.88 -21.02
CA PHE A 170 17.09 -8.35 -19.75
C PHE A 170 17.41 -6.87 -19.53
N SER A 171 18.68 -6.46 -19.68
CA SER A 171 19.11 -5.08 -19.45
C SER A 171 18.60 -4.09 -20.50
N GLN A 172 18.20 -4.57 -21.69
CA GLN A 172 17.58 -3.76 -22.74
C GLN A 172 16.06 -3.62 -22.54
N ILE A 173 15.42 -4.67 -22.00
CA ILE A 173 13.98 -4.73 -21.75
C ILE A 173 13.63 -3.98 -20.46
N PHE A 174 14.42 -4.19 -19.41
CA PHE A 174 14.30 -3.54 -18.11
C PHE A 174 15.54 -2.67 -17.89
N PRO A 175 15.65 -1.54 -18.61
CA PRO A 175 16.79 -0.66 -18.43
C PRO A 175 16.81 -0.16 -17.00
N GLN A 176 18.02 0.05 -16.49
CA GLN A 176 18.18 0.62 -15.16
C GLN A 176 17.55 2.01 -15.14
N ASN A 177 17.03 2.37 -13.98
CA ASN A 177 16.62 3.75 -13.72
C ASN A 177 17.73 4.42 -12.90
N PRO A 178 18.68 5.14 -13.54
CA PRO A 178 19.78 5.76 -12.81
C PRO A 178 19.24 6.87 -11.89
N GLY A 179 19.72 6.91 -10.65
CA GLY A 179 19.39 7.99 -9.72
C GLY A 179 19.67 7.65 -8.26
N VAL A 180 19.44 8.63 -7.38
CA VAL A 180 19.62 8.48 -5.92
C VAL A 180 18.80 7.33 -5.32
N SER A 181 17.71 6.93 -5.99
CA SER A 181 16.87 5.79 -5.61
C SER A 181 17.61 4.46 -5.64
N CYS A 182 18.69 4.33 -6.42
CA CYS A 182 19.53 3.13 -6.42
C CYS A 182 20.17 2.90 -5.06
N ARG A 183 20.50 3.94 -4.27
CA ARG A 183 21.15 3.78 -2.95
C ARG A 183 20.39 2.86 -1.99
N TYR A 184 19.06 2.82 -2.11
CA TYR A 184 18.18 2.04 -1.24
C TYR A 184 17.58 0.81 -1.94
N CYS A 185 18.05 0.47 -3.14
CA CYS A 185 17.57 -0.70 -3.87
C CYS A 185 18.09 -1.99 -3.24
N SER A 186 17.17 -2.90 -2.88
CA SER A 186 17.47 -4.20 -2.30
C SER A 186 18.22 -5.14 -3.25
N PHE A 187 18.28 -4.83 -4.54
CA PHE A 187 19.04 -5.57 -5.55
C PHE A 187 20.43 -4.99 -5.83
N ASN A 188 20.90 -4.02 -5.04
CA ASN A 188 22.20 -3.39 -5.25
C ASN A 188 23.37 -4.38 -5.28
N SER A 189 23.35 -5.42 -4.45
CA SER A 189 24.43 -6.42 -4.37
C SER A 189 24.62 -7.23 -5.64
N ILE A 190 23.60 -7.30 -6.51
CA ILE A 190 23.62 -8.04 -7.77
C ILE A 190 23.44 -7.14 -9.00
N CYS A 191 23.28 -5.83 -8.78
CA CYS A 191 23.16 -4.86 -9.85
C CYS A 191 24.57 -4.32 -10.17
N GLU A 192 25.12 -4.72 -11.31
CA GLU A 192 26.44 -4.29 -11.78
C GLU A 192 26.57 -2.75 -11.95
N PHE A 193 25.46 -2.03 -11.88
CA PHE A 193 25.34 -0.58 -12.04
C PHE A 193 25.01 0.16 -10.73
N ALA A 194 24.86 -0.55 -9.60
CA ALA A 194 24.64 0.09 -8.30
C ALA A 194 25.87 0.89 -7.80
N ILE A 195 27.02 0.68 -8.44
CA ILE A 195 28.23 1.48 -8.23
C ILE A 195 28.11 2.76 -9.07
N SER A 196 27.41 3.79 -8.56
CA SER A 196 27.61 5.14 -9.09
C SER A 196 28.84 5.74 -8.42
N GLU A 197 29.83 6.07 -9.25
CA GLU A 197 31.09 6.72 -8.93
C GLU A 197 30.97 7.77 -7.82
N VAL A 198 31.85 7.67 -6.83
CA VAL A 198 32.27 8.83 -6.03
C VAL A 198 33.10 9.69 -6.98
N SER A 199 32.46 10.63 -7.67
CA SER A 199 33.17 11.75 -8.28
C SER A 199 33.52 12.73 -7.17
N THR A 200 34.82 12.79 -6.86
CA THR A 200 35.51 13.78 -6.02
C THR A 200 35.13 15.22 -6.33
#